data_AF-A0A969F057-F1
#
_entry.id   AF-A0A969F057-F1
#
_cell.length_a   1.000
_cell.length_b   1.000
_cell.length_c   1.000
_cell.angle_alpha   90.00
_cell.angle_beta   90.00
_cell.angle_gamma   90.00
#
_symmetry.space_group_name_H-M   'P 1'
#
loop_
_entity.id
_entity.type
_entity.pdbx_description
1 polymer ?
#
loop_
_entity_poly.entity_id
_entity_poly.type
_entity_poly.pdbx_seq_one_letter_code
_entity_poly.pdbx_strand_id
1 'polypeptide(L)'
;MNFQGQVFLPQMGVVADYTWKALYNRAPVDMPTLSRGSQGELVEQLQMRLKVAGYYRGAIGGHFGQFTYAAVRNFQRDMRLMQDGDVGEKTWYALSKVVMPSSW
;
A
#
# COMPACT_ATOMS: atom_id res chain seq x y z
N MET A 1 -21.38 15.01 -13.21
CA MET A 1 -20.53 13.80 -13.05
C MET A 1 -19.09 14.25 -13.22
N ASN A 2 -18.27 14.26 -12.15
CA ASN A 2 -16.92 14.80 -12.15
C ASN A 2 -15.89 13.71 -11.83
N PHE A 3 -15.22 13.21 -12.87
CA PHE A 3 -14.30 12.07 -12.86
C PHE A 3 -12.85 12.43 -12.50
N GLN A 4 -12.59 13.63 -12.00
CA GLN A 4 -11.21 14.15 -11.81
C GLN A 4 -10.73 14.12 -10.34
N GLY A 5 -11.47 13.50 -9.42
CA GLY A 5 -11.14 13.47 -7.98
C GLY A 5 -10.72 12.10 -7.41
N GLN A 6 -10.50 11.08 -8.24
CA GLN A 6 -10.26 9.70 -7.79
C GLN A 6 -8.96 9.07 -8.29
N VAL A 7 -8.08 9.84 -8.94
CA VAL A 7 -6.90 9.28 -9.58
C VAL A 7 -5.67 10.01 -9.05
N PHE A 8 -4.87 9.25 -8.32
CA PHE A 8 -3.51 9.64 -7.96
C PHE A 8 -2.75 9.97 -9.22
N LEU A 9 -2.44 11.25 -9.40
CA LEU A 9 -1.52 11.71 -10.43
C LEU A 9 -0.51 12.66 -9.81
N PRO A 10 0.71 12.18 -9.52
CA PRO A 10 1.90 13.00 -9.61
C PRO A 10 2.58 12.82 -10.98
N GLN A 11 3.00 13.95 -11.55
CA GLN A 11 3.42 14.12 -12.94
C GLN A 11 4.85 13.65 -13.25
N MET A 12 5.34 12.50 -12.80
CA MET A 12 6.64 12.02 -13.32
C MET A 12 6.63 10.52 -13.59
N GLY A 13 6.68 10.21 -14.89
CA GLY A 13 6.59 8.87 -15.43
C GLY A 13 7.75 7.98 -14.99
N VAL A 14 7.44 7.01 -14.13
CA VAL A 14 8.03 5.68 -14.10
C VAL A 14 6.90 4.73 -13.74
N VAL A 15 6.28 4.15 -14.76
CA VAL A 15 5.37 3.02 -14.60
C VAL A 15 6.27 1.80 -14.62
N ALA A 16 6.53 1.19 -13.45
CA ALA A 16 6.99 -0.18 -13.45
C ALA A 16 5.82 -1.07 -13.94
N ASP A 17 6.04 -1.68 -15.09
CA ASP A 17 5.12 -1.72 -16.22
C ASP A 17 4.21 -2.94 -16.29
N TYR A 18 3.74 -3.47 -15.14
CA TYR A 18 2.95 -4.71 -15.16
C TYR A 18 1.57 -4.72 -14.48
N THR A 19 1.30 -4.01 -13.38
CA THR A 19 0.20 -4.49 -12.51
C THR A 19 -0.99 -3.56 -12.33
N TRP A 20 -0.82 -2.24 -12.44
CA TRP A 20 -1.96 -1.29 -12.47
C TRP A 20 -2.84 -1.46 -13.72
N LYS A 21 -2.28 -2.10 -14.76
CA LYS A 21 -2.97 -2.50 -15.99
C LYS A 21 -3.99 -3.63 -15.78
N ALA A 22 -3.87 -4.40 -14.69
CA ALA A 22 -4.87 -5.39 -14.33
C ALA A 22 -5.96 -4.78 -13.44
N LEU A 23 -7.02 -4.31 -14.08
CA LEU A 23 -8.39 -4.65 -13.69
C LEU A 23 -8.85 -4.10 -12.31
N TYR A 24 -9.65 -3.03 -12.24
CA TYR A 24 -10.96 -2.95 -12.90
C TYR A 24 -11.90 -4.16 -12.63
N ASN A 25 -11.49 -5.16 -11.83
CA ASN A 25 -12.26 -6.36 -11.42
C ASN A 25 -12.38 -6.59 -9.90
N ARG A 26 -12.05 -5.59 -9.06
CA ARG A 26 -12.33 -5.57 -7.61
C ARG A 26 -11.48 -6.44 -6.65
N ALA A 27 -10.22 -6.78 -6.94
CA ALA A 27 -9.27 -7.26 -5.90
C ALA A 27 -7.81 -7.26 -6.41
N PRO A 28 -6.80 -7.06 -5.54
CA PRO A 28 -5.41 -7.31 -5.88
C PRO A 28 -5.14 -8.81 -5.90
N VAL A 29 -5.36 -9.44 -7.05
CA VAL A 29 -4.91 -10.82 -7.33
C VAL A 29 -3.45 -10.73 -7.81
N ASP A 30 -2.58 -11.58 -7.28
CA ASP A 30 -1.13 -11.72 -7.64
C ASP A 30 -0.14 -10.64 -7.15
N MET A 31 -0.44 -9.89 -6.08
CA MET A 31 0.61 -9.07 -5.44
C MET A 31 1.55 -9.94 -4.59
N PRO A 32 2.88 -9.70 -4.64
CA PRO A 32 3.83 -10.44 -3.83
C PRO A 32 3.58 -10.19 -2.34
N THR A 33 3.88 -11.20 -1.53
CA THR A 33 3.89 -11.01 -0.08
C THR A 33 5.10 -10.16 0.29
N LEU A 34 4.87 -9.02 0.93
CA LEU A 34 5.95 -8.22 1.51
C LEU A 34 6.09 -8.55 2.99
N SER A 35 7.33 -8.69 3.45
CA SER A 35 7.65 -8.97 4.85
C SER A 35 8.92 -8.22 5.25
N ARG A 36 9.37 -8.40 6.49
CA ARG A 36 10.61 -7.77 6.96
C ARG A 36 11.78 -8.13 6.05
N GLY A 37 12.51 -7.12 5.61
CA GLY A 37 13.63 -7.26 4.68
C GLY A 37 13.26 -7.10 3.20
N SER A 38 11.95 -7.12 2.85
CA SER A 38 11.49 -6.71 1.52
C SER A 38 11.91 -5.27 1.22
N GLN A 39 12.21 -4.99 -0.05
CA GLN A 39 12.67 -3.68 -0.49
C GLN A 39 12.10 -3.29 -1.86
N GLY A 40 12.11 -1.99 -2.16
CA GLY A 40 11.75 -1.42 -3.45
C GLY A 40 10.42 -0.68 -3.47
N GLU A 41 9.96 -0.35 -4.67
CA GLU A 41 8.81 0.53 -4.92
C GLU A 41 7.52 0.05 -4.24
N LEU A 42 7.25 -1.25 -4.22
CA LEU A 42 6.06 -1.80 -3.54
C LEU A 42 6.07 -1.52 -2.03
N VAL A 43 7.25 -1.47 -1.42
CA VAL A 43 7.38 -1.11 0.01
C VAL A 43 7.18 0.38 0.21
N GLU A 44 7.58 1.24 -0.74
CA GLU A 44 7.26 2.68 -0.69
C GLU A 44 5.76 2.91 -0.76
N GLN A 45 5.09 2.21 -1.68
CA GLN A 45 3.64 2.24 -1.85
C GLN A 45 2.89 1.75 -0.60
N LEU A 46 3.42 0.71 0.06
CA LEU A 46 2.92 0.24 1.35
C LEU A 46 3.08 1.31 2.42
N GLN A 47 4.28 1.88 2.57
CA GLN A 47 4.59 2.91 3.56
C GLN A 47 3.73 4.15 3.38
N MET A 48 3.51 4.59 2.14
CA MET A 48 2.64 5.72 1.81
C MET A 48 1.19 5.44 2.25
N ARG A 49 0.64 4.26 1.91
CA ARG A 49 -0.73 3.88 2.31
C ARG A 49 -0.89 3.78 3.81
N LEU A 50 0.06 3.15 4.51
CA LEU A 50 0.04 3.07 5.96
C LEU A 50 0.17 4.45 6.61
N LYS A 51 0.90 5.38 5.98
CA LYS A 51 1.06 6.75 6.47
C LYS A 51 -0.24 7.54 6.33
N VAL A 52 -0.89 7.45 5.17
CA VAL A 52 -2.22 8.05 4.94
C VAL A 52 -3.26 7.45 5.90
N ALA A 53 -3.22 6.14 6.12
CA ALA A 53 -4.11 5.47 7.06
C ALA A 53 -3.77 5.75 8.55
N GLY A 54 -2.69 6.49 8.84
CA GLY A 54 -2.32 6.91 10.19
C GLY A 54 -1.47 5.91 10.99
N TYR A 55 -1.06 4.80 10.38
CA TYR A 55 -0.30 3.71 11.04
C TYR A 55 1.22 3.85 10.91
N TYR A 56 1.71 4.58 9.92
CA TYR A 56 3.14 4.76 9.66
C TYR A 56 3.56 6.22 9.74
N ARG A 57 4.59 6.52 10.54
CA ARG A 57 5.11 7.89 10.72
C ARG A 57 6.54 8.06 10.20
N GLY A 58 7.16 6.97 9.72
CA GLY A 58 8.52 6.99 9.21
C GLY A 58 8.66 7.64 7.84
N ALA A 59 9.90 7.63 7.35
CA ALA A 59 10.21 8.00 5.98
C ALA A 59 9.70 6.93 5.01
N ILE A 60 9.24 7.37 3.84
CA ILE A 60 8.96 6.50 2.71
C ILE A 60 10.29 6.33 1.98
N GLY A 61 10.84 5.13 2.02
CA GLY A 61 12.17 4.85 1.46
C GLY A 61 12.35 3.43 0.99
N GLY A 62 11.24 2.68 0.87
CA GLY A 62 11.26 1.39 0.20
C GLY A 62 11.92 0.28 0.99
N HIS A 63 12.22 0.48 2.28
CA HIS A 63 12.78 -0.56 3.14
C HIS A 63 11.75 -1.06 4.16
N PHE A 64 11.45 -2.36 4.12
CA PHE A 64 10.51 -2.98 5.06
C PHE A 64 11.25 -3.33 6.36
N GLY A 65 11.52 -2.29 7.15
CA GLY A 65 12.15 -2.40 8.46
C GLY A 65 11.16 -2.62 9.60
N GLN A 66 11.67 -2.54 10.83
CA GLN A 66 10.89 -2.73 12.06
C GLN A 66 9.70 -1.76 12.17
N PHE A 67 9.85 -0.50 11.74
CA PHE A 67 8.77 0.48 11.78
C PHE A 67 7.65 0.17 10.78
N THR A 68 7.99 -0.29 9.58
CA THR A 68 7.01 -0.75 8.58
C THR A 68 6.27 -1.97 9.10
N TYR A 69 6.99 -2.94 9.69
CA TYR A 69 6.40 -4.12 10.31
C TYR A 69 5.41 -3.80 11.43
N ALA A 70 5.78 -2.91 12.35
CA ALA A 70 4.90 -2.47 13.42
C ALA A 70 3.64 -1.77 12.88
N ALA A 71 3.80 -0.94 11.84
CA ALA A 71 2.66 -0.28 11.19
C ALA A 71 1.72 -1.27 10.51
N VAL A 72 2.24 -2.27 9.79
CA VAL A 72 1.43 -3.33 9.17
C VAL A 72 0.65 -4.09 10.23
N ARG A 73 1.30 -4.50 11.32
CA ARG A 73 0.63 -5.22 12.41
C ARG A 73 -0.50 -4.42 13.05
N ASN A 74 -0.29 -3.13 13.30
CA ASN A 74 -1.33 -2.25 13.84
C ASN A 74 -2.50 -2.09 12.87
N PHE A 75 -2.21 -1.91 11.58
CA PHE A 75 -3.22 -1.85 10.53
C PHE A 75 -4.03 -3.16 10.45
N GLN A 76 -3.34 -4.30 10.43
CA GLN A 76 -3.98 -5.63 10.41
C GLN A 76 -4.89 -5.84 11.61
N ARG A 77 -4.45 -5.46 12.82
CA ARG A 77 -5.25 -5.54 14.03
C ARG A 77 -6.57 -4.78 13.87
N ASP A 78 -6.49 -3.54 13.43
CA ASP A 78 -7.65 -2.65 13.36
C ASP A 78 -8.59 -3.06 12.20
N MET A 79 -8.04 -3.71 11.16
CA MET A 79 -8.80 -4.33 10.06
C MET A 79 -9.29 -5.76 10.37
N ARG A 80 -9.07 -6.27 11.59
CA ARG A 80 -9.43 -7.63 12.03
C ARG A 80 -8.84 -8.75 11.15
N LEU A 81 -7.62 -8.53 10.66
CA LEU A 81 -6.82 -9.49 9.93
C LEU A 81 -5.88 -10.25 10.87
N MET A 82 -5.26 -11.33 10.36
CA MET A 82 -4.14 -11.96 11.04
C MET A 82 -2.99 -10.95 11.16
N GLN A 83 -2.45 -10.81 12.38
CA GLN A 83 -1.41 -9.81 12.68
C GLN A 83 -0.01 -10.41 12.56
N ASP A 84 0.26 -11.10 11.47
CA ASP A 84 1.58 -11.68 11.16
C ASP A 84 2.63 -10.61 10.83
N GLY A 85 2.16 -9.42 10.42
CA GLY A 85 3.00 -8.32 9.96
C GLY A 85 3.48 -8.49 8.52
N ASP A 86 2.93 -9.47 7.80
CA ASP A 86 3.18 -9.73 6.39
C ASP A 86 2.05 -9.15 5.53
N VAL A 87 2.41 -8.58 4.39
CA VAL A 87 1.46 -7.95 3.47
C VAL A 87 1.14 -8.93 2.36
N GLY A 88 0.26 -9.89 2.68
CA GLY A 88 -0.36 -10.77 1.70
C GLY A 88 -1.64 -10.19 1.09
N GLU A 89 -2.33 -10.99 0.28
CA GLU A 89 -3.54 -10.60 -0.47
C GLU A 89 -4.59 -9.87 0.38
N LYS A 90 -4.92 -10.38 1.57
CA LYS A 90 -5.93 -9.77 2.46
C LYS A 90 -5.50 -8.39 2.96
N THR A 91 -4.22 -8.23 3.29
CA THR A 91 -3.66 -6.95 3.73
C THR A 91 -3.66 -5.96 2.57
N TRP A 92 -3.27 -6.40 1.37
CA TRP A 92 -3.35 -5.59 0.15
C TRP A 92 -4.76 -5.13 -0.17
N TYR A 93 -5.73 -6.04 -0.06
CA TYR A 93 -7.14 -5.73 -0.26
C TYR A 93 -7.63 -4.67 0.73
N ALA A 94 -7.32 -4.81 2.02
CA ALA A 94 -7.69 -3.82 3.02
C ALA A 94 -7.03 -2.45 2.76
N LEU A 95 -5.74 -2.44 2.40
CA LEU A 95 -5.01 -1.21 2.05
C LEU A 95 -5.57 -0.52 0.79
N SER A 96 -6.13 -1.28 -0.16
CA SER A 96 -6.78 -0.72 -1.35
C SER A 96 -8.03 0.10 -1.04
N LYS A 97 -8.63 -0.08 0.14
CA LYS A 97 -9.80 0.68 0.61
C LYS A 97 -9.41 2.01 1.26
N VAL A 98 -8.14 2.22 1.56
CA VAL A 98 -7.65 3.50 2.08
C VAL A 98 -7.82 4.54 0.97
N VAL A 99 -8.66 5.53 1.21
CA VAL A 99 -8.84 6.66 0.28
C VAL A 99 -7.63 7.54 0.43
N MET A 100 -6.86 7.62 -0.64
CA MET A 100 -5.63 8.36 -0.65
C MET A 100 -5.97 9.82 -1.07
N PRO A 101 -5.40 10.86 -0.43
CA PRO A 101 -5.71 12.25 -0.74
C PRO A 101 -5.06 12.69 -2.07
N SER A 102 -5.78 13.44 -2.89
CA SER A 102 -5.38 13.82 -4.26
C SER A 102 -4.13 14.72 -4.39
N SER A 103 -3.42 15.00 -3.30
CA SER A 103 -2.31 15.96 -3.23
C SER A 103 -1.00 15.31 -2.74
N TRP A 104 -0.52 14.30 -3.48
CA TRP A 104 0.80 13.67 -3.34
C TRP A 104 1.51 13.59 -4.69
#